data_AF-A0A5C4LCB3-F1
#
_entry.id   AF-A0A5C4LCB3-F1
#
_cell.length_a   1.000
_cell.length_b   1.000
_cell.length_c   1.000
_cell.angle_alpha   90.00
_cell.angle_beta   90.00
_cell.angle_gamma   90.00
#
_symmetry.space_group_name_H-M   'P 1'
#
loop_
_entity.id
_entity.type
_entity.pdbx_description
1 polymer ?
#
loop_
_entity_poly.entity_id
_entity_poly.type
_entity_poly.pdbx_seq_one_letter_code
_entity_poly.pdbx_strand_id
1 'polypeptide(L)'
;MGALLALLPSLIPLIQKFIPDPKAAADAQAELIKTLSEADSARYEAMSKVMAADAASESWLTANMRPLICLGLVTSFGFTILASAFDALAGTHVAQSVTQAMAQFPQPYLDAMLTLVGGYGVARTAEKITSTMKK
;
A
#
# COMPACT_ATOMS: atom_id res chain seq x y z
N MET A 1 4.56 1.93 -2.92
CA MET A 1 4.76 2.88 -4.05
C MET A 1 5.94 2.39 -4.91
N GLY A 2 5.82 2.35 -6.25
CA GLY A 2 6.81 1.70 -7.12
C GLY A 2 8.21 2.34 -7.06
N ALA A 3 9.26 1.52 -6.95
CA ALA A 3 10.65 1.98 -6.85
C ALA A 3 11.08 2.93 -8.00
N LEU A 4 10.44 2.82 -9.18
CA LEU A 4 10.65 3.74 -10.30
C LEU A 4 10.12 5.17 -10.03
N LEU A 5 8.97 5.30 -9.38
CA LEU A 5 8.43 6.60 -8.96
C LEU A 5 9.24 7.22 -7.81
N ALA A 6 9.93 6.39 -7.02
CA ALA A 6 10.84 6.87 -5.98
C ALA A 6 12.17 7.42 -6.55
N LEU A 7 12.57 7.01 -7.76
CA LEU A 7 13.77 7.50 -8.45
C LEU A 7 13.52 8.78 -9.26
N LEU A 8 12.26 9.10 -9.56
CA LEU A 8 11.86 10.34 -10.24
C LEU A 8 12.50 11.60 -9.64
N PRO A 9 12.46 11.86 -8.32
CA PRO A 9 13.14 13.03 -7.74
C PRO A 9 14.66 13.06 -7.97
N SER A 10 15.31 11.91 -8.13
CA SER A 10 16.74 11.82 -8.47
C SER A 10 17.01 12.02 -9.98
N LEU A 11 16.02 11.78 -10.85
CA LEU A 11 16.11 11.93 -12.30
C LEU A 11 15.77 13.36 -12.76
N ILE A 12 14.90 14.07 -12.04
CA ILE A 12 14.54 15.49 -12.31
C ILE A 12 15.76 16.41 -12.48
N PRO A 13 16.78 16.40 -11.60
CA PRO A 13 17.97 17.24 -11.78
C PRO A 13 18.84 16.82 -12.96
N LEU A 14 18.81 15.55 -13.39
CA LEU A 14 19.48 15.10 -14.63
C LEU A 14 18.75 15.61 -15.87
N ILE A 15 17.42 15.58 -15.87
CA ILE A 15 16.58 16.10 -16.96
C ILE A 15 16.79 17.61 -17.12
N GLN A 16 16.85 18.37 -16.02
CA GLN A 16 17.14 19.81 -16.05
C GLN A 16 18.56 20.15 -16.53
N LYS A 17 19.53 19.23 -16.35
CA LYS A 17 20.91 19.42 -16.82
C LYS A 17 21.09 19.15 -18.31
N PHE A 18 20.26 18.25 -18.88
CA PHE A 18 20.28 17.92 -20.32
C PHE A 18 19.28 18.75 -21.15
N ILE A 19 18.23 19.29 -20.53
CA ILE A 19 17.21 20.14 -21.18
C ILE A 19 17.15 21.48 -20.41
N PRO A 20 17.82 22.54 -20.92
CA PRO A 20 17.85 23.86 -20.26
C PRO A 20 16.53 24.63 -20.32
N ASP A 21 15.59 24.23 -21.19
CA ASP A 21 14.30 24.89 -21.36
C ASP A 21 13.27 24.32 -20.36
N PRO A 22 12.79 25.12 -19.38
CA PRO A 22 11.92 24.65 -18.31
C PRO A 22 10.57 24.09 -18.80
N LYS A 23 10.08 24.53 -19.97
CA LYS A 23 8.85 23.97 -20.56
C LYS A 23 9.08 22.57 -21.12
N ALA A 24 10.18 22.37 -21.86
CA ALA A 24 10.52 21.06 -22.42
C ALA A 24 10.87 20.04 -21.33
N ALA A 25 11.49 20.47 -20.22
CA ALA A 25 11.74 19.62 -19.06
C ALA A 25 10.44 19.21 -18.35
N ALA A 26 9.45 20.12 -18.25
CA ALA A 26 8.14 19.82 -17.67
C ALA A 26 7.33 18.86 -18.55
N ASP A 27 7.36 19.04 -19.88
CA ASP A 27 6.68 18.15 -20.84
C ASP A 27 7.31 16.74 -20.82
N ALA A 28 8.65 16.64 -20.78
CA ALA A 28 9.34 15.35 -20.65
C ALA A 28 9.03 14.66 -19.31
N GLN A 29 8.90 15.41 -18.21
CA GLN A 29 8.47 14.85 -16.93
C GLN A 29 7.03 14.36 -16.98
N ALA A 30 6.13 15.10 -17.61
CA ALA A 30 4.74 14.70 -17.77
C ALA A 30 4.61 13.43 -18.63
N GLU A 31 5.38 13.33 -19.71
CA GLU A 31 5.45 12.15 -20.56
C GLU A 31 6.00 10.95 -19.80
N LEU A 32 7.09 11.12 -19.04
CA LEU A 32 7.64 10.07 -18.18
C LEU A 32 6.63 9.59 -17.13
N ILE A 33 5.96 10.51 -16.43
CA ILE A 33 4.93 10.15 -15.45
C ILE A 33 3.79 9.38 -16.13
N LYS A 34 3.37 9.80 -17.32
CA LYS A 34 2.34 9.12 -18.10
C LYS A 34 2.79 7.70 -18.48
N THR A 35 3.98 7.53 -19.04
CA THR A 35 4.53 6.21 -19.41
C THR A 35 4.68 5.30 -18.19
N LEU A 36 5.13 5.83 -17.04
CA LEU A 36 5.20 5.08 -15.79
C LEU A 36 3.81 4.66 -15.31
N SER A 37 2.82 5.55 -15.38
CA SER A 37 1.44 5.25 -15.02
C SER A 37 0.81 4.20 -15.93
N GLU A 38 1.10 4.23 -17.23
CA GLU A 38 0.65 3.21 -18.18
C GLU A 38 1.32 1.86 -17.92
N ALA A 39 2.62 1.83 -17.63
CA ALA A 39 3.35 0.62 -17.26
C ALA A 39 2.82 0.00 -15.96
N ASP A 40 2.51 0.82 -14.94
CA ASP A 40 1.90 0.35 -13.71
C ASP A 40 0.48 -0.16 -13.95
N SER A 41 -0.32 0.51 -14.79
CA SER A 41 -1.66 0.05 -15.18
C SER A 41 -1.62 -1.34 -15.85
N ALA A 42 -0.68 -1.55 -16.77
CA ALA A 42 -0.48 -2.85 -17.42
C ALA A 42 -0.05 -3.95 -16.42
N ARG A 43 0.80 -3.59 -15.43
CA ARG A 43 1.17 -4.50 -14.34
C ARG A 43 -0.04 -4.88 -13.48
N TYR A 44 -0.87 -3.92 -13.11
CA TYR A 44 -2.09 -4.19 -12.34
C TYR A 44 -3.07 -5.06 -13.11
N GLU A 45 -3.20 -4.87 -14.42
CA GLU A 45 -4.04 -5.73 -15.28
C GLU A 45 -3.52 -7.16 -15.31
N ALA A 46 -2.20 -7.36 -15.43
CA ALA A 46 -1.59 -8.68 -15.38
C ALA A 46 -1.80 -9.36 -14.00
N MET A 47 -1.64 -8.61 -12.90
CA MET A 47 -1.91 -9.11 -11.55
C MET A 47 -3.39 -9.48 -11.37
N SER A 48 -4.31 -8.67 -11.89
CA SER A 48 -5.75 -8.92 -11.89
C SER A 48 -6.10 -10.23 -12.60
N LYS A 49 -5.49 -10.50 -13.77
CA LYS A 49 -5.71 -11.76 -14.50
C LYS A 49 -5.24 -12.98 -13.70
N VAL A 50 -4.08 -12.88 -13.05
CA VAL A 50 -3.58 -13.95 -12.16
C VAL A 50 -4.52 -14.14 -10.97
N MET A 51 -4.98 -13.05 -10.35
CA MET A 51 -5.95 -13.10 -9.25
C MET A 51 -7.26 -13.77 -9.65
N ALA A 52 -7.79 -13.45 -10.82
CA ALA A 52 -9.02 -14.06 -11.35
C ALA A 52 -8.82 -15.55 -11.65
N ALA A 53 -7.66 -15.93 -12.19
CA ALA A 53 -7.32 -17.34 -12.43
C ALA A 53 -7.15 -18.14 -11.13
N ASP A 54 -6.51 -17.57 -10.10
CA ASP A 54 -6.38 -18.19 -8.78
C ASP A 54 -7.74 -18.39 -8.10
N ALA A 55 -8.63 -17.40 -8.21
CA ALA A 55 -9.98 -17.45 -7.63
C ALA A 55 -10.90 -18.45 -8.35
N ALA A 56 -10.71 -18.66 -9.65
CA ALA A 56 -11.42 -19.66 -10.44
C ALA A 56 -10.83 -21.08 -10.31
N SER A 57 -9.75 -21.25 -9.55
CA SER A 57 -9.10 -22.56 -9.36
C SER A 57 -10.01 -23.53 -8.59
N GLU A 58 -10.01 -24.80 -9.00
CA GLU A 58 -10.78 -25.87 -8.34
C GLU A 58 -10.22 -26.24 -6.94
N SER A 59 -8.98 -25.84 -6.64
CA SER A 59 -8.35 -26.06 -5.35
C SER A 59 -8.83 -25.04 -4.31
N TRP A 60 -9.48 -25.52 -3.25
CA TRP A 60 -9.95 -24.69 -2.13
C TRP A 60 -8.82 -23.85 -1.49
N LEU A 61 -7.62 -24.41 -1.39
CA LEU A 61 -6.48 -23.70 -0.79
C LEU A 61 -5.99 -22.58 -1.71
N THR A 62 -5.95 -22.82 -3.02
CA THR A 62 -5.52 -21.81 -4.02
C THR A 62 -6.53 -20.67 -4.11
N ALA A 63 -7.82 -20.97 -4.12
CA ALA A 63 -8.89 -19.98 -4.16
C ALA A 63 -8.93 -19.10 -2.89
N ASN A 64 -8.61 -19.66 -1.72
CA ASN A 64 -8.72 -18.96 -0.43
C ASN A 64 -7.39 -18.42 0.12
N MET A 65 -6.25 -18.63 -0.54
CA MET A 65 -4.94 -18.18 -0.05
C MET A 65 -4.90 -16.65 0.16
N ARG A 66 -5.52 -15.87 -0.73
CA ARG A 66 -5.57 -14.39 -0.60
C ARG A 66 -6.39 -13.94 0.63
N PRO A 67 -7.65 -14.39 0.83
CA PRO A 67 -8.38 -14.14 2.06
C PRO A 67 -7.61 -14.54 3.33
N LEU A 68 -6.91 -15.67 3.32
CA LEU A 68 -6.12 -16.14 4.46
C LEU A 68 -4.92 -15.24 4.77
N ILE A 69 -4.21 -14.76 3.75
CA ILE A 69 -3.13 -13.78 3.91
C ILE A 69 -3.68 -12.47 4.46
N CYS A 70 -4.80 -11.97 3.92
CA CYS A 70 -5.45 -10.76 4.45
C CYS A 70 -5.87 -10.93 5.91
N LEU A 71 -6.43 -12.09 6.28
CA LEU A 71 -6.79 -12.39 7.66
C LEU A 71 -5.56 -12.40 8.56
N GLY A 72 -4.48 -13.06 8.14
CA GLY A 72 -3.20 -13.07 8.85
C GLY A 72 -2.67 -11.66 9.08
N LEU A 73 -2.67 -10.81 8.06
CA LEU A 73 -2.27 -9.40 8.16
C LEU A 73 -3.12 -8.61 9.16
N VAL A 74 -4.44 -8.76 9.10
CA VAL A 74 -5.37 -8.10 10.03
C VAL A 74 -5.15 -8.58 11.46
N THR A 75 -4.98 -9.89 11.66
CA THR A 75 -4.74 -10.47 12.99
C THR A 75 -3.42 -9.99 13.55
N SER A 76 -2.33 -10.05 12.79
CA SER A 76 -1.01 -9.54 13.20
C SER A 76 -1.08 -8.07 13.59
N PHE A 77 -1.81 -7.24 12.83
CA PHE A 77 -2.02 -5.85 13.17
C PHE A 77 -2.86 -5.66 14.45
N GLY A 78 -3.95 -6.41 14.59
CA GLY A 78 -4.79 -6.40 15.79
C GLY A 78 -3.98 -6.69 17.05
N PHE A 79 -3.07 -7.66 16.99
CA PHE A 79 -2.13 -7.95 18.08
C PHE A 79 -1.21 -6.76 18.40
N THR A 80 -0.72 -6.03 17.41
CA THR A 80 0.12 -4.83 17.66
C THR A 80 -0.65 -3.69 18.34
N ILE A 81 -1.93 -3.49 18.02
CA ILE A 81 -2.78 -2.51 18.72
C ILE A 81 -3.09 -2.96 20.15
N LEU A 82 -3.41 -4.25 20.34
CA LEU A 82 -3.68 -4.77 21.67
C LEU A 82 -2.45 -4.67 22.58
N ALA A 83 -1.26 -4.94 22.04
CA ALA A 83 0.00 -4.79 22.75
C ALA A 83 0.26 -3.33 23.17
N SER A 84 -0.03 -2.35 22.31
CA SER A 84 0.15 -0.92 22.65
C SER A 84 -0.89 -0.41 23.67
N ALA A 85 -2.12 -0.91 23.59
CA ALA A 85 -3.15 -0.63 24.59
C ALA A 85 -2.80 -1.22 25.98
N PHE A 86 -2.21 -2.42 26.00
CA PHE A 86 -1.68 -3.03 27.22
C PHE A 86 -0.53 -2.21 27.81
N ASP A 87 0.38 -1.69 26.99
CA ASP A 87 1.46 -0.80 27.44
C ASP A 87 0.92 0.47 28.10
N ALA A 88 -0.08 1.09 27.48
CA ALA A 88 -0.72 2.30 28.00
C ALA A 88 -1.44 2.06 29.34
N LEU A 89 -1.90 0.84 29.60
CA LEU A 89 -2.64 0.49 30.81
C LEU A 89 -1.76 -0.11 31.93
N ALA A 90 -0.76 -0.91 31.58
CA ALA A 90 0.09 -1.66 32.51
C ALA A 90 1.48 -1.04 32.70
N GLY A 91 1.84 0.02 31.96
CA GLY A 91 3.13 0.71 32.07
C GLY A 91 4.33 -0.13 31.63
N THR A 92 4.11 -1.11 30.77
CA THR A 92 5.18 -1.95 30.20
C THR A 92 5.85 -1.26 29.00
N HIS A 93 6.90 -1.87 28.42
CA HIS A 93 7.61 -1.38 27.20
C HIS A 93 7.38 -2.29 25.98
N VAL A 94 6.24 -2.96 25.90
CA VAL A 94 5.88 -3.95 24.86
C VAL A 94 5.64 -3.28 23.50
N ALA A 95 5.17 -2.04 23.46
CA ALA A 95 4.94 -1.30 22.21
C ALA A 95 6.26 -1.00 21.48
N GLN A 96 7.34 -0.73 22.23
CA GLN A 96 8.66 -0.50 21.63
C GLN A 96 9.24 -1.78 21.01
N SER A 97 9.08 -2.93 21.66
CA SER A 97 9.54 -4.22 21.11
C SER A 97 8.74 -4.63 19.87
N VAL A 98 7.44 -4.37 19.86
CA VAL A 98 6.58 -4.58 18.69
C VAL A 98 6.98 -3.67 17.54
N THR A 99 7.25 -2.38 17.79
CA THR A 99 7.64 -1.41 16.75
C THR A 99 9.02 -1.76 16.15
N GLN A 100 9.96 -2.22 16.98
CA GLN A 100 11.25 -2.72 16.50
C GLN A 100 11.12 -4.00 15.67
N ALA A 101 10.25 -4.92 16.08
CA ALA A 101 9.95 -6.11 15.28
C ALA A 101 9.29 -5.73 13.95
N MET A 102 8.39 -4.74 13.94
CA MET A 102 7.75 -4.22 12.73
C MET A 102 8.73 -3.57 11.76
N ALA A 103 9.78 -2.90 12.26
CA ALA A 103 10.81 -2.26 11.44
C ALA A 103 11.68 -3.25 10.65
N GLN A 104 11.68 -4.53 11.01
CA GLN A 104 12.39 -5.58 10.27
C GLN A 104 11.59 -6.15 9.09
N PHE A 105 10.30 -5.84 9.00
CA PHE A 105 9.47 -6.35 7.91
C PHE A 105 9.72 -5.57 6.60
N PRO A 106 9.68 -6.25 5.45
CA PRO A 106 9.80 -5.59 4.15
C PRO A 106 8.77 -4.47 3.98
N GLN A 107 9.18 -3.32 3.42
CA GLN A 107 8.31 -2.16 3.22
C GLN A 107 6.96 -2.46 2.54
N PRO A 108 6.85 -3.37 1.55
CA PRO A 108 5.56 -3.71 0.94
C PRO A 108 4.55 -4.32 1.94
N TYR A 109 5.02 -5.01 2.97
CA TYR A 109 4.17 -5.55 4.03
C TYR A 109 3.57 -4.43 4.89
N LEU A 110 4.39 -3.44 5.24
CA LEU A 110 3.96 -2.26 6.00
C LEU A 110 3.00 -1.38 5.18
N ASP A 111 3.30 -1.16 3.89
CA ASP A 111 2.40 -0.46 2.96
C ASP A 111 1.05 -1.19 2.83
N ALA A 112 1.06 -2.52 2.73
CA ALA A 112 -0.15 -3.33 2.67
C ALA A 112 -0.96 -3.22 3.96
N MET A 113 -0.33 -3.34 5.14
CA MET A 113 -1.00 -3.17 6.43
C MET A 113 -1.59 -1.76 6.58
N LEU A 114 -0.83 -0.72 6.24
CA LEU A 114 -1.29 0.66 6.28
C LEU A 114 -2.44 0.91 5.31
N THR A 115 -2.38 0.35 4.09
CA THR A 115 -3.46 0.45 3.11
C THR A 115 -4.70 -0.29 3.58
N LEU A 116 -4.54 -1.43 4.25
CA LEU A 116 -5.67 -2.20 4.77
C LEU A 116 -6.35 -1.47 5.94
N VAL A 117 -5.56 -0.88 6.85
CA VAL A 117 -6.06 -0.16 8.03
C VAL A 117 -6.57 1.24 7.67
N GLY A 118 -5.77 1.99 6.92
CA GLY A 118 -6.10 3.32 6.42
C GLY A 118 -7.22 3.27 5.40
N GLY A 119 -7.18 2.32 4.46
CA GLY A 119 -8.22 2.11 3.46
C GLY A 119 -9.54 1.64 4.05
N TYR A 120 -9.54 0.67 4.98
CA TYR A 120 -10.76 0.26 5.69
C TYR A 120 -11.28 1.38 6.60
N GLY A 121 -10.40 2.08 7.31
CA GLY A 121 -10.75 3.23 8.14
C GLY A 121 -11.42 4.34 7.34
N VAL A 122 -10.87 4.68 6.18
CA VAL A 122 -11.44 5.67 5.25
C VAL A 122 -12.75 5.17 4.65
N ALA A 123 -12.82 3.91 4.20
CA ALA A 123 -14.04 3.33 3.63
C ALA A 123 -15.20 3.31 4.64
N ARG A 124 -14.94 2.90 5.89
CA ARG A 124 -15.96 2.88 6.95
C ARG A 124 -16.36 4.29 7.41
N THR A 125 -15.41 5.24 7.37
CA THR A 125 -15.70 6.66 7.66
C THR A 125 -16.58 7.25 6.56
N ALA A 126 -16.27 6.97 5.29
CA ALA A 126 -17.10 7.37 4.16
C ALA A 126 -18.52 6.77 4.27
N GLU A 127 -18.63 5.48 4.57
CA GLU A 127 -19.90 4.78 4.77
C GLU A 127 -20.75 5.46 5.88
N LYS A 128 -20.12 5.81 7.00
CA LYS A 128 -20.75 6.50 8.12
C LYS A 128 -21.24 7.92 7.74
N ILE A 129 -20.44 8.68 6.98
CA ILE A 129 -20.82 10.01 6.48
C ILE A 129 -22.02 9.90 5.53
N THR A 130 -21.98 8.99 4.56
CA THR A 130 -23.11 8.78 3.64
C THR A 130 -24.39 8.33 4.34
N SER A 131 -24.28 7.47 5.36
CA SER A 131 -25.45 7.03 6.14
C SER A 131 -26.08 8.15 6.98
N THR A 132 -25.29 9.16 7.36
CA THR A 132 -25.75 10.33 8.13
C THR A 132 -26.40 11.36 7.21
N MET A 133 -25.92 11.53 5.97
CA MET A 133 -26.54 12.43 4.98
C MET A 133 -27.84 11.90 4.37
N LYS A 134 -28.09 10.58 4.49
CA LYS A 134 -29.31 9.93 3.99
C LYS A 134 -30.46 9.89 5.02
N LYS A 135 -30.24 10.44 6.21
CA LYS A 135 -31.25 10.73 7.24
C LYS A 135 -31.63 12.19 7.20
#